data_AF-A0A182JWT8-F1
#
_entry.id   AF-A0A182JWT8-F1
#
_cell.length_a   1.000
_cell.length_b   1.000
_cell.length_c   1.000
_cell.angle_alpha   90.00
_cell.angle_beta   90.00
_cell.angle_gamma   90.00
#
_symmetry.space_group_name_H-M   'P 1'
#
loop_
_entity.id
_entity.type
_entity.pdbx_description
1 polymer ?
#
loop_
_entity_poly.entity_id
_entity_poly.type
_entity_poly.pdbx_seq_one_letter_code
_entity_poly.pdbx_strand_id
1 'polypeptide(L)'
;METVAERFKSDGLEKDDGSNHRKSKIPLPTNYRKAVKYARIAFEQKRNVHKLLEEDKHFRVGRTIMGRLLNNWPQIEAVYEQLELATKEPRLNPWVAKVLISELLFGSGRLVGNSCPVVCVQKYEQEMHIVGSEIMEKMKTTELVQGTKWMLLSSNIPFLSFSLTTEPRFVRINTNVLKLEEAKQLLAQEQKVLVEESFTNYREFIERAKDLGGPEYMQDFHFPDMLVFPNSAKYFWSKAEHLKSKFFLQNKACLLPTYLLKPTKKSVVLDMCAAPGLKTTHLACLMKNKGRIYAVERNAERYTTLCQFASPFGVIKTIQSDCLDLTDEHVPGVEFILLDPSCSGSGMTQRRAVPEAVDEGRLYKLAGLQYKLLSHAMNAFPNARRIVYSTCSHYEQENEEVVQGVLRHNGHFRLMDARKELGKEWLNVGSPKYVGIGERCLYAKTEDDLTISMFVALFERCPEGVINEVYQAHEQQKDSYEQLKKKYRWSRDTNSVEDGAPVKKQKKQQC
;
A
#
# COMPACT_ATOMS: atom_id res chain seq x y z
N MET A 1 -2.39 7.46 -38.93
CA MET A 1 -3.66 6.98 -39.49
C MET A 1 -4.69 7.03 -38.38
N GLU A 2 -5.52 8.08 -38.50
CA GLU A 2 -6.82 8.37 -37.87
C GLU A 2 -7.12 8.01 -36.41
N THR A 3 -7.23 9.09 -35.63
CA THR A 3 -7.72 9.20 -34.26
C THR A 3 -9.23 9.01 -34.17
N VAL A 4 -9.66 8.30 -33.12
CA VAL A 4 -11.06 8.07 -32.66
C VAL A 4 -11.71 9.36 -32.12
N ALA A 5 -11.43 10.52 -32.74
CA ALA A 5 -11.86 11.84 -32.29
C ALA A 5 -13.00 12.46 -33.13
N GLU A 6 -13.51 11.78 -34.17
CA GLU A 6 -14.46 12.41 -35.13
C GLU A 6 -15.77 11.63 -35.38
N ARG A 7 -16.23 10.81 -34.45
CA ARG A 7 -17.59 10.24 -34.51
C ARG A 7 -18.44 10.72 -33.36
N PHE A 8 -18.83 11.99 -33.35
CA PHE A 8 -20.09 12.49 -32.76
C PHE A 8 -20.35 13.91 -33.25
N LYS A 9 -20.74 14.03 -34.53
CA LYS A 9 -21.49 15.18 -35.05
C LYS A 9 -22.70 14.64 -35.80
N SER A 10 -23.82 15.31 -35.56
CA SER A 10 -25.10 15.26 -36.27
C SER A 10 -25.76 13.90 -36.40
N ASP A 11 -26.84 13.69 -35.64
CA ASP A 11 -28.07 13.11 -36.20
C ASP A 11 -29.29 13.58 -35.40
N GLY A 12 -30.30 14.08 -36.13
CA GLY A 12 -31.69 14.12 -35.67
C GLY A 12 -32.28 15.44 -35.17
N LEU A 13 -32.27 16.50 -35.99
CA LEU A 13 -33.26 17.59 -35.89
C LEU A 13 -34.47 17.21 -36.76
N GLU A 14 -35.50 16.62 -36.19
CA GLU A 14 -36.84 16.66 -36.78
C GLU A 14 -37.48 18.03 -36.50
N LYS A 15 -37.93 18.68 -37.57
CA LYS A 15 -38.71 19.91 -37.54
C LYS A 15 -40.12 19.56 -37.08
N ASP A 16 -40.49 20.02 -35.90
CA ASP A 16 -41.89 20.18 -35.52
C ASP A 16 -42.13 21.67 -35.22
N ASP A 17 -42.98 22.28 -36.03
CA ASP A 17 -43.29 23.70 -36.05
C ASP A 17 -44.31 23.96 -34.94
N GLY A 18 -43.82 24.35 -33.77
CA GLY A 18 -44.65 24.61 -32.59
C GLY A 18 -43.95 25.56 -31.63
N SER A 19 -44.39 26.81 -31.64
CA SER A 19 -43.92 27.90 -30.78
C SER A 19 -43.87 27.52 -29.29
N ASN A 20 -42.67 27.26 -28.78
CA ASN A 20 -42.41 27.35 -27.35
C ASN A 20 -40.94 27.70 -27.10
N HIS A 21 -40.70 28.90 -26.58
CA HIS A 21 -39.37 29.33 -26.14
C HIS A 21 -38.82 28.34 -25.11
N ARG A 22 -37.97 27.38 -25.53
CA ARG A 22 -37.23 26.51 -24.61
C ARG A 22 -36.27 27.39 -23.80
N LYS A 23 -36.64 27.67 -22.55
CA LYS A 23 -35.74 28.28 -21.55
C LYS A 23 -34.38 27.56 -21.62
N SER A 24 -33.32 28.33 -21.83
CA SER A 24 -31.94 27.84 -21.85
C SER A 24 -31.69 26.96 -20.61
N LYS A 25 -31.31 25.69 -20.83
CA LYS A 25 -31.02 24.75 -19.73
C LYS A 25 -29.76 25.22 -19.02
N ILE A 26 -29.90 25.66 -17.77
CA ILE A 26 -28.76 26.00 -16.91
C ILE A 26 -27.84 24.77 -16.78
N PRO A 27 -26.58 24.86 -17.21
CA PRO A 27 -25.67 23.72 -17.18
C PRO A 27 -25.27 23.35 -15.74
N LEU A 28 -25.03 22.06 -15.50
CA LEU A 28 -24.49 21.58 -14.23
C LEU A 28 -23.09 22.22 -13.99
N PRO A 29 -22.82 22.77 -12.80
CA PRO A 29 -21.52 23.34 -12.47
C PRO A 29 -20.36 22.42 -12.83
N THR A 30 -19.27 23.02 -13.32
CA THR A 30 -18.09 22.30 -13.83
C THR A 30 -17.50 21.33 -12.81
N ASN A 31 -17.50 21.69 -11.52
CA ASN A 31 -17.01 20.83 -10.46
C ASN A 31 -17.83 19.53 -10.33
N TYR A 32 -19.17 19.61 -10.36
CA TYR A 32 -19.99 18.39 -10.31
C TYR A 32 -19.84 17.55 -11.58
N ARG A 33 -19.80 18.17 -12.78
CA ARG A 33 -19.56 17.42 -14.03
C ARG A 33 -18.23 16.67 -14.02
N LYS A 34 -17.15 17.32 -13.57
CA LYS A 34 -15.84 16.69 -13.46
C LYS A 34 -15.81 15.62 -12.36
N ALA A 35 -16.44 15.86 -11.21
CA ALA A 35 -16.59 14.85 -10.17
C ALA A 35 -17.29 13.59 -10.70
N VAL A 36 -18.39 13.74 -11.46
CA VAL A 36 -19.06 12.60 -12.12
C VAL A 36 -18.12 11.86 -13.07
N LYS A 37 -17.35 12.57 -13.90
CA LYS A 37 -16.36 11.95 -14.80
C LYS A 37 -15.36 11.09 -14.01
N TYR A 38 -14.79 11.62 -12.93
CA TYR A 38 -13.79 10.90 -12.13
C TYR A 38 -14.42 9.78 -11.29
N ALA A 39 -15.62 9.97 -10.76
CA ALA A 39 -16.38 8.93 -10.06
C ALA A 39 -16.61 7.72 -10.96
N ARG A 40 -17.01 7.93 -12.21
CA ARG A 40 -17.21 6.84 -13.18
C ARG A 40 -15.91 6.10 -13.49
N ILE A 41 -14.81 6.82 -13.70
CA ILE A 41 -13.48 6.18 -13.87
C ILE A 41 -13.12 5.37 -12.63
N ALA A 42 -13.36 5.92 -11.44
CA ALA A 42 -13.05 5.25 -10.19
C ALA A 42 -13.87 3.97 -10.05
N PHE A 43 -15.20 4.07 -10.05
CA PHE A 43 -16.11 2.98 -9.68
C PHE A 43 -16.54 2.08 -10.84
N GLU A 44 -16.82 2.60 -12.04
CA GLU A 44 -17.19 1.76 -13.21
C GLU A 44 -15.96 1.04 -13.77
N GLN A 45 -14.83 1.75 -13.90
CA GLN A 45 -13.61 1.19 -14.50
C GLN A 45 -12.67 0.58 -13.46
N LYS A 46 -12.96 0.71 -12.16
CA LYS A 46 -12.12 0.22 -11.06
C LYS A 46 -10.67 0.71 -11.17
N ARG A 47 -10.49 2.02 -11.36
CA ARG A 47 -9.17 2.66 -11.54
C ARG A 47 -8.87 3.70 -10.48
N ASN A 48 -7.62 3.77 -10.04
CA ASN A 48 -7.15 4.82 -9.16
C ASN A 48 -7.11 6.16 -9.92
N VAL A 49 -7.88 7.12 -9.40
CA VAL A 49 -8.01 8.45 -9.99
C VAL A 49 -7.09 9.49 -9.37
N HIS A 50 -6.29 9.17 -8.32
CA HIS A 50 -5.44 10.16 -7.64
C HIS A 50 -4.49 10.88 -8.60
N LYS A 51 -3.77 10.14 -9.43
CA LYS A 51 -2.87 10.72 -10.44
C LYS A 51 -3.62 11.61 -11.43
N LEU A 52 -4.78 11.15 -11.90
CA LEU A 52 -5.64 11.90 -12.82
C LEU A 52 -6.19 13.20 -12.19
N LEU A 53 -6.44 13.18 -10.87
CA LEU A 53 -6.88 14.34 -10.09
C LEU A 53 -5.73 15.31 -9.80
N GLU A 54 -4.50 14.82 -9.64
CA GLU A 54 -3.30 15.64 -9.47
C GLU A 54 -2.92 16.38 -10.77
N GLU A 55 -3.07 15.71 -11.91
CA GLU A 55 -2.79 16.27 -13.24
C GLU A 55 -3.83 17.31 -13.71
N ASP A 56 -5.10 17.22 -13.26
CA ASP A 56 -6.16 18.18 -13.65
C ASP A 56 -6.09 19.50 -12.85
N LYS A 57 -5.30 20.43 -13.36
CA LYS A 57 -5.15 21.81 -12.82
C LYS A 57 -6.48 22.57 -12.70
N HIS A 58 -7.47 22.24 -13.52
CA HIS A 58 -8.78 22.92 -13.55
C HIS A 58 -9.84 22.24 -12.66
N PHE A 59 -9.47 21.25 -11.86
CA PHE A 59 -10.37 20.57 -10.92
C PHE A 59 -9.95 20.70 -9.46
N ARG A 60 -9.00 21.60 -9.16
CA ARG A 60 -8.40 21.73 -7.82
C ARG A 60 -9.42 21.90 -6.68
N VAL A 61 -10.48 22.68 -6.90
CA VAL A 61 -11.57 22.92 -5.93
C VAL A 61 -12.52 21.73 -5.82
N GLY A 62 -12.73 20.97 -6.91
CA GLY A 62 -13.58 19.78 -6.90
C GLY A 62 -12.91 18.52 -6.35
N ARG A 63 -11.61 18.55 -6.05
CA ARG A 63 -10.90 17.42 -5.42
C ARG A 63 -11.45 17.05 -4.05
N THR A 64 -11.95 18.03 -3.29
CA THR A 64 -12.63 17.77 -2.01
C THR A 64 -13.93 17.00 -2.20
N ILE A 65 -14.67 17.29 -3.27
CA ILE A 65 -15.89 16.56 -3.66
C ILE A 65 -15.54 15.09 -3.94
N MET A 66 -14.49 14.85 -4.74
CA MET A 66 -14.02 13.48 -4.99
C MET A 66 -13.56 12.79 -3.71
N GLY A 67 -12.83 13.47 -2.82
CA GLY A 67 -12.42 12.89 -1.54
C GLY A 67 -13.62 12.47 -0.67
N ARG A 68 -14.66 13.31 -0.59
CA ARG A 68 -15.90 12.98 0.13
C ARG A 68 -16.63 11.80 -0.49
N LEU A 69 -16.77 11.81 -1.82
CA LEU A 69 -17.45 10.76 -2.57
C LEU A 69 -16.76 9.41 -2.37
N LEU A 70 -15.44 9.38 -2.51
CA LEU A 70 -14.61 8.19 -2.41
C LEU A 70 -14.58 7.61 -0.99
N ASN A 71 -14.53 8.47 0.04
CA ASN A 71 -14.45 8.03 1.44
C ASN A 71 -15.81 7.61 2.04
N ASN A 72 -16.92 8.05 1.45
CA ASN A 72 -18.26 7.82 1.98
C ASN A 72 -19.18 7.10 0.97
N TRP A 73 -18.60 6.40 -0.01
CA TRP A 73 -19.37 5.76 -1.08
C TRP A 73 -20.46 4.80 -0.57
N PRO A 74 -20.20 3.91 0.41
CA PRO A 74 -21.24 3.02 0.95
C PRO A 74 -22.44 3.79 1.54
N GLN A 75 -22.17 4.88 2.27
CA GLN A 75 -23.21 5.73 2.85
C GLN A 75 -24.00 6.43 1.75
N ILE A 76 -23.32 6.90 0.70
CA ILE A 76 -23.94 7.62 -0.41
C ILE A 76 -24.83 6.69 -1.24
N GLU A 77 -24.40 5.46 -1.51
CA GLU A 77 -25.22 4.43 -2.15
C GLU A 77 -26.45 4.11 -1.32
N ALA A 78 -26.28 3.84 -0.02
CA ALA A 78 -27.37 3.50 0.88
C ALA A 78 -28.42 4.63 0.96
N VAL A 79 -27.99 5.89 1.04
CA VAL A 79 -28.90 7.05 1.00
C VAL A 79 -29.62 7.14 -0.35
N TYR A 80 -28.90 6.95 -1.47
CA TYR A 80 -29.49 7.00 -2.81
C TYR A 80 -30.56 5.93 -3.01
N GLU A 81 -30.31 4.72 -2.51
CA GLU A 81 -31.24 3.58 -2.57
C GLU A 81 -32.44 3.77 -1.63
N GLN A 82 -32.21 4.14 -0.37
CA GLN A 82 -33.26 4.29 0.63
C GLN A 82 -34.24 5.44 0.31
N LEU A 83 -33.77 6.48 -0.39
CA LEU A 83 -34.63 7.54 -0.89
C LEU A 83 -35.41 7.15 -2.15
N GLU A 84 -35.10 5.99 -2.75
CA GLU A 84 -35.70 5.48 -3.98
C GLU A 84 -35.58 6.47 -5.16
N LEU A 85 -34.48 7.23 -5.23
CA LEU A 85 -34.32 8.32 -6.20
C LEU A 85 -34.37 7.83 -7.65
N ALA A 86 -33.96 6.59 -7.93
CA ALA A 86 -34.07 6.00 -9.25
C ALA A 86 -35.54 5.88 -9.71
N THR A 87 -36.46 5.60 -8.78
CA THR A 87 -37.89 5.45 -9.05
C THR A 87 -38.60 6.80 -9.03
N LYS A 88 -38.31 7.64 -8.03
CA LYS A 88 -38.95 8.96 -7.86
C LYS A 88 -38.51 9.97 -8.94
N GLU A 89 -37.25 9.90 -9.38
CA GLU A 89 -36.66 10.87 -10.32
C GLU A 89 -35.95 10.16 -11.50
N PRO A 90 -36.68 9.48 -12.40
CA PRO A 90 -36.10 8.62 -13.44
C PRO A 90 -35.25 9.38 -14.49
N ARG A 91 -35.39 10.70 -14.56
CA ARG A 91 -34.60 11.58 -15.44
C ARG A 91 -33.32 12.09 -14.79
N LEU A 92 -33.12 11.87 -13.49
CA LEU A 92 -31.93 12.26 -12.77
C LEU A 92 -30.82 11.24 -13.02
N ASN A 93 -29.69 11.68 -13.56
CA ASN A 93 -28.55 10.79 -13.75
C ASN A 93 -28.04 10.29 -12.38
N PRO A 94 -27.92 8.96 -12.15
CA PRO A 94 -27.54 8.42 -10.86
C PRO A 94 -26.19 8.92 -10.34
N TRP A 95 -25.20 9.10 -11.21
CA TRP A 95 -23.88 9.61 -10.82
C TRP A 95 -23.95 11.06 -10.39
N VAL A 96 -24.77 11.87 -11.07
CA VAL A 96 -25.00 13.27 -10.66
C VAL A 96 -25.67 13.30 -9.29
N ALA A 97 -26.69 12.47 -9.05
CA ALA A 97 -27.35 12.38 -7.75
C ALA A 97 -26.35 12.06 -6.62
N LYS A 98 -25.53 11.02 -6.81
CA LYS A 98 -24.54 10.56 -5.82
C LYS A 98 -23.48 11.61 -5.50
N VAL A 99 -23.00 12.34 -6.51
CA VAL A 99 -22.08 13.48 -6.30
C VAL A 99 -22.74 14.61 -5.49
N LEU A 100 -24.02 14.90 -5.74
CA LEU A 100 -24.74 15.94 -5.01
C LEU A 100 -25.06 15.51 -3.57
N ILE A 101 -25.45 14.25 -3.36
CA ILE A 101 -25.62 13.64 -2.02
C ILE A 101 -24.32 13.78 -1.22
N SER A 102 -23.18 13.48 -1.85
CA SER A 102 -21.86 13.62 -1.21
C SER A 102 -21.60 15.04 -0.70
N GLU A 103 -22.03 16.06 -1.44
CA GLU A 103 -21.77 17.46 -1.10
C GLU A 103 -22.74 17.98 -0.04
N LEU A 104 -23.99 17.50 -0.03
CA LEU A 104 -24.96 17.80 1.00
C LEU A 104 -24.58 17.18 2.35
N LEU A 105 -24.27 15.88 2.38
CA LEU A 105 -24.04 15.18 3.65
C LEU A 105 -22.64 15.35 4.22
N PHE A 106 -21.62 15.40 3.37
CA PHE A 106 -20.22 15.41 3.79
C PHE A 106 -19.47 16.68 3.39
N GLY A 107 -20.18 17.64 2.77
CA GLY A 107 -19.64 18.89 2.27
C GLY A 107 -20.06 20.11 3.06
N SER A 108 -20.39 21.18 2.35
CA SER A 108 -20.83 22.45 2.94
C SER A 108 -22.26 22.41 3.47
N GLY A 109 -23.00 21.31 3.27
CA GLY A 109 -24.43 21.25 3.53
C GLY A 109 -25.26 22.08 2.55
N ARG A 110 -24.66 22.57 1.45
CA ARG A 110 -25.36 23.41 0.47
C ARG A 110 -24.89 23.10 -0.95
N LEU A 111 -25.84 22.91 -1.85
CA LEU A 111 -25.54 22.75 -3.27
C LEU A 111 -25.37 24.10 -3.97
N VAL A 112 -24.49 24.12 -4.96
CA VAL A 112 -24.10 25.32 -5.70
C VAL A 112 -24.74 25.28 -7.09
N GLY A 113 -25.35 26.38 -7.50
CA GLY A 113 -25.95 26.56 -8.84
C GLY A 113 -27.39 26.06 -8.95
N ASN A 114 -28.07 26.47 -10.02
CA ASN A 114 -29.52 26.25 -10.20
C ASN A 114 -29.84 25.32 -11.38
N SER A 115 -28.91 24.42 -11.72
CA SER A 115 -29.14 23.42 -12.77
C SER A 115 -30.26 22.46 -12.36
N CYS A 116 -31.02 21.93 -13.32
CA CYS A 116 -32.14 21.02 -13.05
C CYS A 116 -31.80 19.86 -12.09
N PRO A 117 -30.64 19.16 -12.22
CA PRO A 117 -30.25 18.12 -11.26
C PRO A 117 -30.02 18.64 -9.84
N VAL A 118 -29.46 19.85 -9.69
CA VAL A 118 -29.22 20.45 -8.37
C VAL A 118 -30.54 20.79 -7.70
N VAL A 119 -31.44 21.47 -8.42
CA VAL A 119 -32.77 21.83 -7.91
C VAL A 119 -33.59 20.57 -7.59
N CYS A 120 -33.47 19.52 -8.39
CA CYS A 120 -34.11 18.23 -8.14
C CYS A 120 -33.62 17.63 -6.81
N VAL A 121 -32.31 17.51 -6.60
CA VAL A 121 -31.76 16.95 -5.36
C VAL A 121 -32.06 17.82 -4.12
N GLN A 122 -32.07 19.16 -4.26
CA GLN A 122 -32.42 20.07 -3.17
C GLN A 122 -33.83 19.83 -2.60
N LYS A 123 -34.78 19.31 -3.39
CA LYS A 123 -36.13 18.97 -2.89
C LYS A 123 -36.10 17.89 -1.81
N TYR A 124 -35.07 17.04 -1.82
CA TYR A 124 -34.90 15.92 -0.90
C TYR A 124 -33.90 16.26 0.23
N GLU A 125 -33.46 17.51 0.37
CA GLU A 125 -32.39 17.89 1.31
C GLU A 125 -32.69 17.51 2.77
N GLN A 126 -33.90 17.81 3.25
CA GLN A 126 -34.31 17.46 4.62
C GLN A 126 -34.37 15.94 4.82
N GLU A 127 -35.00 15.22 3.88
CA GLU A 127 -35.12 13.76 3.92
C GLU A 127 -33.73 13.09 3.85
N MET A 128 -32.83 13.61 3.01
CA MET A 128 -31.43 13.17 2.92
C MET A 128 -30.69 13.30 4.24
N HIS A 129 -30.85 14.42 4.95
CA HIS A 129 -30.19 14.61 6.24
C HIS A 129 -30.70 13.64 7.30
N ILE A 130 -32.01 13.36 7.32
CA ILE A 130 -32.63 12.39 8.25
C ILE A 130 -32.12 10.98 7.93
N VAL A 131 -32.31 10.52 6.69
CA VAL A 131 -31.88 9.19 6.22
C VAL A 131 -30.37 9.01 6.38
N GLY A 132 -29.60 10.04 6.03
CA GLY A 132 -28.14 10.04 6.21
C GLY A 132 -27.73 9.87 7.66
N SER A 133 -28.39 10.58 8.60
CA SER A 133 -28.10 10.44 10.03
C SER A 133 -28.40 9.04 10.54
N GLU A 134 -29.54 8.46 10.17
CA GLU A 134 -29.93 7.10 10.55
C GLU A 134 -28.95 6.05 10.02
N ILE A 135 -28.53 6.15 8.75
CA ILE A 135 -27.55 5.25 8.14
C ILE A 135 -26.21 5.35 8.87
N MET A 136 -25.74 6.57 9.15
CA MET A 136 -24.48 6.78 9.86
C MET A 136 -24.52 6.21 11.28
N GLU A 137 -25.64 6.33 11.98
CA GLU A 137 -25.81 5.76 13.32
C GLU A 137 -25.84 4.22 13.30
N LYS A 138 -26.59 3.63 12.37
CA LYS A 138 -26.64 2.16 12.17
C LYS A 138 -25.28 1.57 11.81
N MET A 139 -24.50 2.27 10.98
CA MET A 139 -23.15 1.82 10.61
C MET A 139 -22.18 1.86 11.79
N LYS A 140 -22.29 2.85 12.69
CA LYS A 140 -21.47 2.92 13.92
C LYS A 140 -21.77 1.78 14.90
N THR A 141 -23.03 1.41 15.07
CA THR A 141 -23.43 0.35 16.01
C THR A 141 -23.12 -1.05 15.47
N THR A 142 -23.09 -1.23 14.16
CA THR A 142 -22.76 -2.53 13.53
C THR A 142 -21.26 -2.86 13.61
N GLU A 143 -20.36 -1.86 13.73
CA GLU A 143 -18.92 -2.11 13.98
C GLU A 143 -18.61 -2.68 15.37
N LEU A 144 -19.51 -2.49 16.35
CA LEU A 144 -19.34 -2.99 17.73
C LEU A 144 -19.74 -4.47 17.89
N VAL A 145 -20.37 -5.08 16.90
CA VAL A 145 -20.72 -6.50 16.91
C VAL A 145 -19.74 -7.24 16.00
N GLN A 146 -18.84 -7.99 16.64
CA GLN A 146 -17.91 -8.98 16.09
C GLN A 146 -18.03 -9.29 14.59
N GLY A 147 -16.92 -9.06 13.87
CA GLY A 147 -16.47 -9.90 12.77
C GLY A 147 -17.55 -10.35 11.78
N THR A 148 -17.77 -9.53 10.75
CA THR A 148 -18.45 -9.85 9.47
C THR A 148 -19.95 -10.16 9.50
N LYS A 149 -20.64 -9.52 8.52
CA LYS A 149 -21.73 -10.08 7.66
C LYS A 149 -23.18 -9.66 7.99
N TRP A 150 -23.66 -8.60 7.33
CA TRP A 150 -24.99 -8.50 6.65
C TRP A 150 -25.03 -7.18 5.83
N MET A 151 -25.64 -7.00 4.64
CA MET A 151 -26.58 -7.78 3.82
C MET A 151 -26.15 -7.69 2.34
N LEU A 152 -25.96 -8.84 1.70
CA LEU A 152 -25.93 -9.00 0.25
C LEU A 152 -27.36 -9.25 -0.22
N LEU A 153 -28.08 -8.24 -0.68
CA LEU A 153 -29.25 -8.44 -1.53
C LEU A 153 -29.27 -7.36 -2.63
N SER A 154 -29.37 -7.85 -3.86
CA SER A 154 -29.50 -7.13 -5.14
C SER A 154 -28.32 -6.25 -5.59
N SER A 155 -27.26 -6.88 -6.10
CA SER A 155 -26.59 -6.58 -7.40
C SER A 155 -25.18 -7.17 -7.43
N ASN A 156 -24.80 -7.80 -8.54
CA ASN A 156 -23.52 -8.50 -8.80
C ASN A 156 -22.28 -7.58 -8.74
N ILE A 157 -21.90 -7.08 -7.56
CA ILE A 157 -20.61 -6.43 -7.34
C ILE A 157 -19.94 -7.10 -6.12
N PRO A 158 -18.91 -7.94 -6.30
CA PRO A 158 -18.12 -8.42 -5.19
C PRO A 158 -17.28 -7.25 -4.68
N PHE A 159 -17.68 -6.62 -3.56
CA PHE A 159 -17.00 -5.44 -3.04
C PHE A 159 -17.00 -5.33 -1.50
N LEU A 160 -15.77 -5.41 -1.00
CA LEU A 160 -15.12 -4.73 0.14
C LEU A 160 -15.69 -4.79 1.54
N SER A 161 -14.89 -5.39 2.40
CA SER A 161 -14.62 -4.88 3.74
C SER A 161 -13.95 -3.50 3.66
N PHE A 162 -14.75 -2.44 3.51
CA PHE A 162 -14.28 -1.09 3.84
C PHE A 162 -14.25 -1.03 5.37
N SER A 163 -13.07 -1.24 5.97
CA SER A 163 -12.93 -1.01 7.41
C SER A 163 -13.16 0.47 7.68
N LEU A 164 -14.24 0.85 8.38
CA LEU A 164 -14.48 2.24 8.78
C LEU A 164 -13.55 2.65 9.94
N THR A 165 -12.66 1.77 10.38
CA THR A 165 -11.60 2.07 11.34
C THR A 165 -10.70 3.18 10.80
N THR A 166 -10.88 4.40 11.30
CA THR A 166 -10.00 5.51 10.97
C THR A 166 -8.64 5.27 11.61
N GLU A 167 -7.65 4.88 10.79
CA GLU A 167 -6.29 4.62 11.26
C GLU A 167 -5.73 5.81 12.07
N PRO A 168 -5.06 5.54 13.20
CA PRO A 168 -4.33 6.54 13.95
C PRO A 168 -3.32 7.31 13.10
N ARG A 169 -2.91 8.49 13.59
CA ARG A 169 -1.81 9.25 13.02
C ARG A 169 -0.52 8.92 13.75
N PHE A 170 0.34 8.29 12.99
CA PHE A 170 1.67 7.91 13.39
C PHE A 170 2.68 9.03 13.08
N VAL A 171 3.39 9.48 14.11
CA VAL A 171 4.32 10.60 14.06
C VAL A 171 5.66 10.17 14.64
N ARG A 172 6.70 10.12 13.81
CA ARG A 172 8.06 9.83 14.23
C ARG A 172 8.79 11.11 14.65
N ILE A 173 9.52 11.05 15.75
CA ILE A 173 10.37 12.14 16.24
C ILE A 173 11.70 12.12 15.47
N ASN A 174 12.16 13.29 15.04
CA ASN A 174 13.51 13.46 14.51
C ASN A 174 14.53 13.54 15.65
N THR A 175 15.00 12.38 16.11
CA THR A 175 15.89 12.30 17.28
C THR A 175 17.30 12.90 17.09
N ASN A 176 17.63 13.38 15.89
CA ASN A 176 18.84 14.15 15.64
C ASN A 176 18.71 15.63 16.04
N VAL A 177 17.48 16.16 16.13
CA VAL A 177 17.23 17.57 16.46
C VAL A 177 16.36 17.76 17.70
N LEU A 178 15.63 16.72 18.12
CA LEU A 178 14.67 16.81 19.23
C LEU A 178 14.69 15.51 20.05
N LYS A 179 14.95 15.63 21.36
CA LYS A 179 14.84 14.49 22.28
C LYS A 179 13.37 14.22 22.63
N LEU A 180 13.08 13.00 23.13
CA LEU A 180 11.71 12.60 23.49
C LEU A 180 11.08 13.54 24.54
N GLU A 181 11.81 13.91 25.58
CA GLU A 181 11.29 14.81 26.64
C GLU A 181 11.02 16.22 26.12
N GLU A 182 11.89 16.74 25.25
CA GLU A 182 11.69 18.04 24.58
C GLU A 182 10.49 17.97 23.61
N ALA A 183 10.27 16.82 22.95
CA ALA A 183 9.11 16.59 22.12
C ALA A 183 7.80 16.61 22.91
N LYS A 184 7.78 15.99 24.09
CA LYS A 184 6.62 16.02 25.00
C LYS A 184 6.32 17.45 25.46
N GLN A 185 7.34 18.21 25.86
CA GLN A 185 7.18 19.61 26.26
C GLN A 185 6.62 20.48 25.14
N LEU A 186 7.13 20.31 23.92
CA LEU A 186 6.63 21.04 22.75
C LEU A 186 5.18 20.68 22.44
N LEU A 187 4.82 19.40 22.52
CA LEU A 187 3.44 18.95 22.29
C LEU A 187 2.48 19.48 23.37
N ALA A 188 2.92 19.58 24.62
CA ALA A 188 2.14 20.20 25.69
C ALA A 188 1.86 21.70 25.41
N GLN A 189 2.82 22.44 24.84
CA GLN A 189 2.62 23.83 24.40
C GLN A 189 1.60 23.93 23.26
N GLU A 190 1.48 22.90 22.43
CA GLU A 190 0.46 22.74 21.37
C GLU A 190 -0.88 22.19 21.91
N GLN A 191 -1.07 22.20 23.23
CA GLN A 191 -2.28 21.70 23.91
C GLN A 191 -2.56 20.22 23.62
N LYS A 192 -1.50 19.43 23.38
CA LYS A 192 -1.59 17.97 23.29
C LYS A 192 -1.37 17.35 24.66
N VAL A 193 -2.15 16.33 24.96
CA VAL A 193 -2.16 15.64 26.26
C VAL A 193 -1.52 14.28 26.09
N LEU A 194 -0.44 14.02 26.83
CA LEU A 194 0.20 12.71 26.85
C LEU A 194 -0.62 11.75 27.71
N VAL A 195 -0.93 10.58 27.16
CA VAL A 195 -1.46 9.44 27.89
C VAL A 195 -0.27 8.65 28.45
N GLU A 196 -0.13 8.62 29.78
CA GLU A 196 0.99 7.97 30.50
C GLU A 196 0.70 6.52 30.90
N GLU A 197 -0.31 5.90 30.30
CA GLU A 197 -0.66 4.50 30.53
C GLU A 197 0.45 3.56 30.04
N SER A 198 0.74 2.52 30.83
CA SER A 198 1.62 1.42 30.45
C SER A 198 0.79 0.19 30.06
N PHE A 199 1.11 -0.43 28.93
CA PHE A 199 0.39 -1.61 28.43
C PHE A 199 1.21 -2.87 28.67
N THR A 200 0.55 -3.93 29.14
CA THR A 200 1.22 -5.21 29.42
C THR A 200 1.45 -6.02 28.14
N ASN A 201 0.57 -5.86 27.16
CA ASN A 201 0.62 -6.53 25.87
C ASN A 201 0.20 -5.58 24.75
N TYR A 202 0.49 -5.98 23.51
CA TYR A 202 0.25 -5.13 22.35
C TYR A 202 -1.25 -4.92 22.05
N ARG A 203 -2.12 -5.88 22.42
CA ARG A 203 -3.56 -5.76 22.18
C ARG A 203 -4.20 -4.65 23.01
N GLU A 204 -3.83 -4.53 24.28
CA GLU A 204 -4.27 -3.43 25.15
C GLU A 204 -3.91 -2.06 24.56
N PHE A 205 -2.67 -1.94 24.05
CA PHE A 205 -2.23 -0.73 23.36
C PHE A 205 -3.09 -0.41 22.12
N ILE A 206 -3.44 -1.43 21.31
CA ILE A 206 -4.27 -1.26 20.12
C ILE A 206 -5.68 -0.78 20.50
N GLU A 207 -6.29 -1.36 21.53
CA GLU A 207 -7.61 -0.91 22.01
C GLU A 207 -7.54 0.53 22.51
N ARG A 208 -6.50 0.89 23.28
CA ARG A 208 -6.32 2.26 23.75
C ARG A 208 -6.09 3.24 22.59
N ALA A 209 -5.38 2.82 21.54
CA ALA A 209 -5.14 3.63 20.33
C ALA A 209 -6.42 4.00 19.59
N LYS A 210 -7.42 3.10 19.59
CA LYS A 210 -8.74 3.34 18.95
C LYS A 210 -9.53 4.42 19.68
N ASP A 211 -9.35 4.52 20.99
CA ASP A 211 -10.11 5.40 21.88
C ASP A 211 -9.35 6.67 22.30
N LEU A 212 -8.35 7.10 21.51
CA LEU A 212 -7.65 8.36 21.78
C LEU A 212 -8.57 9.57 21.55
N GLY A 213 -8.71 10.42 22.57
CA GLY A 213 -9.41 11.68 22.49
C GLY A 213 -8.68 12.70 21.60
N GLY A 214 -9.41 13.70 21.09
CA GLY A 214 -8.87 14.70 20.13
C GLY A 214 -7.54 15.38 20.51
N PRO A 215 -7.31 15.80 21.77
CA PRO A 215 -6.03 16.38 22.20
C PRO A 215 -5.00 15.31 22.61
N GLU A 216 -5.41 14.07 22.79
CA GLU A 216 -4.58 13.01 23.35
C GLU A 216 -3.58 12.45 22.34
N TYR A 217 -2.48 11.93 22.87
CA TYR A 217 -1.52 11.11 22.15
C TYR A 217 -0.79 10.19 23.12
N MET A 218 -0.17 9.14 22.58
CA MET A 218 0.64 8.21 23.35
C MET A 218 1.94 7.86 22.61
N GLN A 219 2.90 7.32 23.33
CA GLN A 219 4.10 6.74 22.74
C GLN A 219 3.80 5.33 22.22
N ASP A 220 4.35 4.96 21.07
CA ASP A 220 4.12 3.64 20.48
C ASP A 220 4.68 2.50 21.34
N PHE A 221 3.97 1.38 21.33
CA PHE A 221 4.35 0.16 22.05
C PHE A 221 5.71 -0.40 21.65
N HIS A 222 6.07 -0.35 20.36
CA HIS A 222 7.31 -0.94 19.85
C HIS A 222 8.43 0.09 19.83
N PHE A 223 8.17 1.26 19.25
CA PHE A 223 9.20 2.19 18.84
C PHE A 223 9.22 3.44 19.75
N PRO A 224 10.30 3.66 20.52
CA PRO A 224 10.35 4.75 21.52
C PRO A 224 10.33 6.15 20.92
N ASP A 225 10.74 6.31 19.66
CA ASP A 225 10.73 7.58 18.94
C ASP A 225 9.47 7.78 18.09
N MET A 226 8.43 7.00 18.35
CA MET A 226 7.19 6.99 17.61
C MET A 226 6.01 7.37 18.51
N LEU A 227 5.18 8.28 18.03
CA LEU A 227 3.98 8.77 18.71
C LEU A 227 2.73 8.40 17.92
N VAL A 228 1.64 8.19 18.64
CA VAL A 228 0.33 7.80 18.09
C VAL A 228 -0.70 8.83 18.53
N PHE A 229 -1.40 9.38 17.55
CA PHE A 229 -2.47 10.36 17.69
C PHE A 229 -3.76 9.80 17.09
N PRO A 230 -4.94 10.30 17.49
CA PRO A 230 -6.18 9.95 16.80
C PRO A 230 -6.17 10.46 15.35
N ASN A 231 -7.01 9.87 14.49
CA ASN A 231 -7.13 10.28 13.09
C ASN A 231 -7.48 11.78 12.93
N SER A 232 -8.26 12.32 13.87
CA SER A 232 -8.68 13.72 13.94
C SER A 232 -7.51 14.71 14.00
N ALA A 233 -6.34 14.28 14.48
CA ALA A 233 -5.13 15.10 14.52
C ALA A 233 -4.57 15.46 13.11
N LYS A 234 -5.11 14.90 12.02
CA LYS A 234 -4.68 15.21 10.65
C LYS A 234 -4.64 16.71 10.34
N TYR A 235 -5.61 17.47 10.84
CA TYR A 235 -5.70 18.91 10.57
C TYR A 235 -4.62 19.69 11.32
N PHE A 236 -4.32 19.28 12.56
CA PHE A 236 -3.24 19.87 13.34
C PHE A 236 -1.91 19.73 12.58
N TRP A 237 -1.57 18.50 12.18
CA TRP A 237 -0.31 18.23 11.47
C TRP A 237 -0.22 18.90 10.10
N SER A 238 -1.33 19.10 9.40
CA SER A 238 -1.32 19.84 8.13
C SER A 238 -0.97 21.32 8.28
N LYS A 239 -1.25 21.92 9.45
CA LYS A 239 -1.07 23.36 9.72
C LYS A 239 0.20 23.67 10.53
N ALA A 240 0.73 22.69 11.26
CA ALA A 240 1.90 22.84 12.13
C ALA A 240 3.22 22.88 11.33
N GLU A 241 3.41 23.92 10.50
CA GLU A 241 4.60 24.04 9.64
C GLU A 241 5.90 24.16 10.44
N HIS A 242 5.86 24.83 11.59
CA HIS A 242 6.97 24.99 12.52
C HIS A 242 7.47 23.67 13.13
N LEU A 243 6.70 22.58 12.98
CA LEU A 243 7.03 21.25 13.50
C LEU A 243 7.59 20.30 12.43
N LYS A 244 7.54 20.66 11.14
CA LYS A 244 7.89 19.77 10.02
C LYS A 244 9.33 19.25 10.01
N SER A 245 10.28 19.94 10.65
CA SER A 245 11.68 19.48 10.79
C SER A 245 11.93 18.58 12.00
N LYS A 246 11.01 18.60 12.96
CA LYS A 246 11.10 17.91 14.26
C LYS A 246 10.27 16.62 14.28
N PHE A 247 9.18 16.57 13.51
CA PHE A 247 8.25 15.46 13.48
C PHE A 247 7.95 15.04 12.03
N PHE A 248 7.98 13.74 11.77
CA PHE A 248 7.68 13.15 10.48
C PHE A 248 6.41 12.32 10.56
N LEU A 249 5.43 12.62 9.71
CA LEU A 249 4.28 11.74 9.50
C LEU A 249 4.74 10.48 8.76
N GLN A 250 4.79 9.36 9.46
CA GLN A 250 5.27 8.10 8.93
C GLN A 250 4.53 6.96 9.57
N ASN A 251 4.01 6.05 8.75
CA ASN A 251 3.27 4.90 9.23
C ASN A 251 4.14 3.98 10.09
N LYS A 252 3.62 3.42 11.19
CA LYS A 252 4.38 2.59 12.14
C LYS A 252 5.05 1.39 11.47
N ALA A 253 4.33 0.67 10.61
CA ALA A 253 4.89 -0.50 9.93
C ALA A 253 6.14 -0.17 9.09
N CYS A 254 6.30 1.08 8.63
CA CYS A 254 7.50 1.52 7.91
C CYS A 254 8.76 1.60 8.79
N LEU A 255 8.63 1.54 10.12
CA LEU A 255 9.76 1.54 11.05
C LEU A 255 10.30 0.12 11.29
N LEU A 256 9.48 -0.93 11.07
CA LEU A 256 9.92 -2.34 11.23
C LEU A 256 11.20 -2.63 10.43
N PRO A 257 11.31 -2.29 9.13
CA PRO A 257 12.49 -2.66 8.36
C PRO A 257 13.77 -2.02 8.90
N THR A 258 13.68 -0.74 9.25
CA THR A 258 14.81 0.03 9.77
C THR A 258 15.23 -0.38 11.18
N TYR A 259 14.28 -0.75 12.04
CA TYR A 259 14.58 -1.27 13.38
C TYR A 259 15.20 -2.66 13.33
N LEU A 260 14.73 -3.53 12.44
CA LEU A 260 15.30 -4.88 12.25
C LEU A 260 16.69 -4.85 11.61
N LEU A 261 16.96 -3.85 10.76
CA LEU A 261 18.28 -3.70 10.14
C LEU A 261 19.37 -3.45 11.18
N LYS A 262 19.04 -2.81 12.32
CA LYS A 262 19.94 -2.53 13.47
C LYS A 262 21.35 -2.04 13.06
N PRO A 263 21.48 -1.00 12.21
CA PRO A 263 22.79 -0.47 11.86
C PRO A 263 23.49 0.12 13.09
N THR A 264 24.82 0.05 13.12
CA THR A 264 25.60 0.71 14.18
C THR A 264 25.81 2.19 13.84
N LYS A 265 26.17 3.02 14.83
CA LYS A 265 26.36 4.46 14.62
C LYS A 265 27.42 4.80 13.56
N LYS A 266 28.39 3.93 13.28
CA LYS A 266 29.48 4.22 12.32
C LYS A 266 29.44 3.33 11.08
N SER A 267 28.42 2.47 10.95
CA SER A 267 28.36 1.57 9.80
C SER A 267 28.05 2.31 8.51
N VAL A 268 28.25 1.61 7.40
CA VAL A 268 27.84 2.05 6.06
C VAL A 268 26.57 1.31 5.68
N VAL A 269 25.52 2.06 5.33
CA VAL A 269 24.21 1.54 4.98
C VAL A 269 23.88 1.89 3.53
N LEU A 270 23.25 0.97 2.80
CA LEU A 270 22.67 1.21 1.49
C LEU A 270 21.14 1.11 1.58
N ASP A 271 20.44 2.16 1.17
CA ASP A 271 19.00 2.17 0.93
C ASP A 271 18.78 2.13 -0.59
N MET A 272 18.42 0.95 -1.11
CA MET A 272 18.43 0.65 -2.55
C MET A 272 17.28 1.33 -3.33
N CYS A 273 16.21 1.73 -2.64
CA CYS A 273 14.98 2.27 -3.23
C CYS A 273 14.42 3.39 -2.33
N ALA A 274 15.24 4.40 -2.09
CA ALA A 274 15.14 5.27 -0.92
C ALA A 274 13.98 6.27 -0.95
N ALA A 275 13.50 6.71 -2.12
CA ALA A 275 12.53 7.79 -2.15
C ALA A 275 11.15 7.37 -1.61
N PRO A 276 10.44 8.24 -0.87
CA PRO A 276 10.73 9.66 -0.67
C PRO A 276 11.76 9.98 0.42
N GLY A 277 12.32 8.98 1.13
CA GLY A 277 13.40 9.19 2.10
C GLY A 277 13.01 9.02 3.57
N LEU A 278 11.77 8.65 3.88
CA LEU A 278 11.32 8.51 5.28
C LEU A 278 12.02 7.37 6.03
N LYS A 279 12.30 6.25 5.38
CA LYS A 279 13.09 5.15 5.97
C LYS A 279 14.58 5.54 6.05
N THR A 280 15.11 6.17 5.02
CA THR A 280 16.49 6.68 4.99
C THR A 280 16.79 7.67 6.13
N THR A 281 15.92 8.65 6.34
CA THR A 281 16.06 9.63 7.44
C THR A 281 15.88 8.99 8.81
N HIS A 282 15.07 7.93 8.91
CA HIS A 282 14.97 7.16 10.13
C HIS A 282 16.25 6.36 10.43
N LEU A 283 16.88 5.73 9.43
CA LEU A 283 18.20 5.12 9.58
C LEU A 283 19.23 6.15 10.07
N ALA A 284 19.21 7.38 9.52
CA ALA A 284 20.07 8.46 9.98
C ALA A 284 19.81 8.85 11.45
N CYS A 285 18.57 8.75 11.93
CA CYS A 285 18.23 8.96 13.35
C CYS A 285 18.76 7.81 14.25
N LEU A 286 18.60 6.56 13.82
CA LEU A 286 19.10 5.38 14.55
C LEU A 286 20.63 5.41 14.66
N MET A 287 21.31 5.81 13.59
CA MET A 287 22.77 5.97 13.54
C MET A 287 23.27 7.24 14.23
N LYS A 288 22.38 8.08 14.80
CA LYS A 288 22.69 9.36 15.44
C LYS A 288 23.49 10.29 14.54
N ASN A 289 23.13 10.33 13.26
CA ASN A 289 23.77 11.10 12.21
C ASN A 289 25.31 10.89 12.19
N LYS A 290 25.75 9.64 12.39
CA LYS A 290 27.15 9.20 12.22
C LYS A 290 27.22 8.07 11.19
N GLY A 291 28.41 7.80 10.64
CA GLY A 291 28.60 6.80 9.59
C GLY A 291 28.22 7.34 8.20
N ARG A 292 27.72 6.45 7.33
CA ARG A 292 27.34 6.78 5.94
C ARG A 292 26.08 6.03 5.54
N ILE A 293 25.17 6.73 4.86
CA ILE A 293 24.01 6.12 4.19
C ILE A 293 24.07 6.49 2.72
N TYR A 294 24.11 5.51 1.82
CA TYR A 294 23.89 5.70 0.40
C TYR A 294 22.40 5.52 0.10
N ALA A 295 21.75 6.53 -0.43
CA ALA A 295 20.31 6.53 -0.68
C ALA A 295 20.04 6.63 -2.18
N VAL A 296 19.57 5.54 -2.78
CA VAL A 296 19.47 5.39 -4.24
C VAL A 296 18.02 5.52 -4.68
N GLU A 297 17.76 6.33 -5.71
CA GLU A 297 16.45 6.37 -6.37
C GLU A 297 16.64 6.60 -7.88
N ARG A 298 15.95 5.79 -8.68
CA ARG A 298 16.05 5.85 -10.14
C ARG A 298 15.23 6.98 -10.74
N ASN A 299 14.02 7.20 -10.24
CA ASN A 299 13.09 8.18 -10.81
C ASN A 299 13.49 9.61 -10.40
N ALA A 300 13.69 10.50 -11.38
CA ALA A 300 14.18 11.87 -11.15
C ALA A 300 13.27 12.72 -10.24
N GLU A 301 11.95 12.59 -10.38
CA GLU A 301 10.98 13.34 -9.58
C GLU A 301 10.99 12.87 -8.12
N ARG A 302 10.97 11.55 -7.91
CA ARG A 302 11.11 10.95 -6.58
C ARG A 302 12.48 11.24 -5.96
N TYR A 303 13.54 11.25 -6.75
CA TYR A 303 14.89 11.61 -6.31
C TYR A 303 14.95 13.04 -5.80
N THR A 304 14.26 13.98 -6.46
CA THR A 304 14.15 15.37 -5.98
C THR A 304 13.53 15.42 -4.58
N THR A 305 12.47 14.63 -4.36
CA THR A 305 11.84 14.52 -3.04
C THR A 305 12.79 13.90 -2.00
N LEU A 306 13.51 12.83 -2.38
CA LEU A 306 14.54 12.22 -1.53
C LEU A 306 15.60 13.23 -1.10
N CYS A 307 16.11 14.06 -2.02
CA CYS A 307 17.09 15.10 -1.71
C CYS A 307 16.56 16.11 -0.69
N GLN A 308 15.28 16.49 -0.78
CA GLN A 308 14.67 17.40 0.19
C GLN A 308 14.66 16.79 1.60
N PHE A 309 14.19 15.55 1.74
CA PHE A 309 14.17 14.85 3.04
C PHE A 309 15.58 14.55 3.57
N ALA A 310 16.53 14.25 2.69
CA ALA A 310 17.90 13.92 3.06
C ALA A 310 18.73 15.16 3.44
N SER A 311 18.42 16.34 2.91
CA SER A 311 19.22 17.57 3.08
C SER A 311 19.61 17.91 4.53
N PRO A 312 18.77 17.70 5.57
CA PRO A 312 19.15 18.00 6.95
C PRO A 312 20.10 16.97 7.59
N PHE A 313 20.38 15.84 6.92
CA PHE A 313 21.11 14.71 7.46
C PHE A 313 22.45 14.52 6.76
N GLY A 314 23.52 15.06 7.37
CA GLY A 314 24.88 15.03 6.80
C GLY A 314 25.47 13.64 6.52
N VAL A 315 24.91 12.56 7.08
CA VAL A 315 25.34 11.19 6.77
C VAL A 315 24.77 10.59 5.50
N ILE A 316 23.72 11.19 4.93
CA ILE A 316 23.06 10.67 3.74
C ILE A 316 23.75 11.23 2.48
N LYS A 317 24.19 10.33 1.59
CA LYS A 317 24.62 10.63 0.23
C LYS A 317 23.54 10.11 -0.73
N THR A 318 22.81 11.01 -1.38
CA THR A 318 21.78 10.65 -2.35
C THR A 318 22.40 10.36 -3.72
N ILE A 319 21.93 9.32 -4.40
CA ILE A 319 22.41 8.89 -5.72
C ILE A 319 21.21 8.67 -6.63
N GLN A 320 21.18 9.36 -7.78
CA GLN A 320 20.17 9.11 -8.81
C GLN A 320 20.69 8.07 -9.79
N SER A 321 20.33 6.79 -9.60
CA SER A 321 20.77 5.69 -10.47
C SER A 321 19.79 4.53 -10.40
N ASP A 322 19.89 3.57 -11.33
CA ASP A 322 19.38 2.24 -11.08
C ASP A 322 20.32 1.54 -10.07
N CYS A 323 19.75 0.97 -9.01
CA CYS A 323 20.55 0.31 -7.97
C CYS A 323 21.19 -0.99 -8.47
N LEU A 324 20.64 -1.61 -9.53
CA LEU A 324 21.24 -2.78 -10.17
C LEU A 324 22.58 -2.48 -10.85
N ASP A 325 22.83 -1.22 -11.19
CA ASP A 325 24.10 -0.78 -11.80
C ASP A 325 25.18 -0.46 -10.74
N LEU A 326 24.80 -0.43 -9.44
CA LEU A 326 25.71 -0.07 -8.36
C LEU A 326 26.29 -1.32 -7.69
N THR A 327 27.60 -1.27 -7.44
CA THR A 327 28.39 -2.31 -6.77
C THR A 327 29.20 -1.68 -5.64
N ASP A 328 29.97 -2.49 -4.90
CA ASP A 328 30.89 -2.00 -3.87
C ASP A 328 31.90 -0.96 -4.40
N GLU A 329 32.25 -0.96 -5.69
CA GLU A 329 33.12 0.07 -6.29
C GLU A 329 32.50 1.47 -6.23
N HIS A 330 31.18 1.55 -6.39
CA HIS A 330 30.43 2.81 -6.44
C HIS A 330 30.04 3.28 -5.03
N VAL A 331 29.71 2.33 -4.15
CA VAL A 331 29.25 2.55 -2.78
C VAL A 331 30.03 1.65 -1.81
N PRO A 332 31.32 1.94 -1.55
CA PRO A 332 32.21 1.03 -0.86
C PRO A 332 31.86 0.83 0.61
N GLY A 333 32.09 -0.41 1.08
CA GLY A 333 32.05 -0.76 2.49
C GLY A 333 30.65 -0.95 3.06
N VAL A 334 29.63 -1.11 2.20
CA VAL A 334 28.24 -1.34 2.62
C VAL A 334 28.14 -2.60 3.48
N GLU A 335 27.72 -2.43 4.74
CA GLU A 335 27.54 -3.50 5.71
C GLU A 335 26.07 -3.88 5.91
N PHE A 336 25.17 -2.90 5.76
CA PHE A 336 23.74 -3.06 5.99
C PHE A 336 22.96 -2.58 4.77
N ILE A 337 21.96 -3.35 4.34
CA ILE A 337 21.15 -3.01 3.17
C ILE A 337 19.68 -2.99 3.55
N LEU A 338 19.02 -1.87 3.25
CA LEU A 338 17.57 -1.76 3.23
C LEU A 338 17.09 -1.86 1.78
N LEU A 339 16.21 -2.82 1.51
CA LEU A 339 15.56 -2.98 0.22
C LEU A 339 14.04 -2.87 0.40
N ASP A 340 13.50 -1.69 0.07
CA ASP A 340 12.07 -1.37 0.06
C ASP A 340 11.62 -1.03 -1.39
N PRO A 341 11.53 -2.04 -2.27
CA PRO A 341 11.34 -1.82 -3.69
C PRO A 341 9.91 -1.39 -4.04
N SER A 342 9.73 -0.99 -5.30
CA SER A 342 8.39 -0.79 -5.85
C SER A 342 7.57 -2.08 -5.71
N CYS A 343 6.39 -1.94 -5.10
CA CYS A 343 5.45 -3.02 -4.82
C CYS A 343 4.11 -2.75 -5.53
N SER A 344 3.18 -3.72 -5.55
CA SER A 344 1.82 -3.49 -6.08
C SER A 344 1.05 -2.40 -5.32
N GLY A 345 1.43 -2.13 -4.08
CA GLY A 345 0.80 -1.17 -3.17
C GLY A 345 -0.53 -1.65 -2.64
N SER A 346 -0.78 -2.96 -2.66
CA SER A 346 -2.04 -3.57 -2.21
C SER A 346 -2.29 -3.40 -0.71
N GLY A 347 -1.24 -3.29 0.10
CA GLY A 347 -1.29 -3.03 1.53
C GLY A 347 -1.62 -1.58 1.94
N MET A 348 -1.72 -0.67 0.97
CA MET A 348 -2.08 0.73 1.20
C MET A 348 -3.55 0.99 0.84
N THR A 349 -4.46 0.24 1.46
CA THR A 349 -5.91 0.27 1.17
C THR A 349 -6.51 1.69 1.26
N GLN A 350 -6.02 2.55 2.15
CA GLN A 350 -6.45 3.96 2.24
C GLN A 350 -6.12 4.81 1.01
N ARG A 351 -5.11 4.44 0.22
CA ARG A 351 -4.79 5.10 -1.05
C ARG A 351 -5.64 4.57 -2.20
N ARG A 352 -6.40 3.50 -1.96
CA ARG A 352 -7.29 2.84 -2.90
C ARG A 352 -8.73 3.10 -2.47
N ALA A 353 -9.21 4.29 -2.80
CA ALA A 353 -10.62 4.63 -2.70
C ALA A 353 -11.54 3.65 -3.47
N VAL A 354 -11.00 3.04 -4.53
CA VAL A 354 -11.64 1.94 -5.25
C VAL A 354 -10.62 0.82 -5.41
N PRO A 355 -10.99 -0.45 -5.17
CA PRO A 355 -10.27 -1.65 -5.54
C PRO A 355 -10.06 -1.67 -7.03
N GLU A 356 -8.80 -1.64 -7.39
CA GLU A 356 -8.39 -1.95 -8.75
C GLU A 356 -8.40 -3.45 -8.93
N ALA A 357 -8.79 -3.90 -10.13
CA ALA A 357 -8.54 -5.29 -10.51
C ALA A 357 -7.04 -5.57 -10.43
N VAL A 358 -6.68 -6.78 -10.01
CA VAL A 358 -5.28 -7.20 -9.94
C VAL A 358 -4.75 -7.33 -11.37
N ASP A 359 -3.74 -6.53 -11.70
CA ASP A 359 -2.97 -6.72 -12.92
C ASP A 359 -1.89 -7.79 -12.65
N GLU A 360 -2.24 -9.04 -12.94
CA GLU A 360 -1.35 -10.20 -12.76
C GLU A 360 -0.03 -10.04 -13.53
N GLY A 361 -0.07 -9.44 -14.73
CA GLY A 361 1.12 -9.20 -15.54
C GLY A 361 2.05 -8.18 -14.91
N ARG A 362 1.51 -7.13 -14.29
CA ARG A 362 2.28 -6.16 -13.49
C ARG A 362 2.80 -6.81 -12.21
N LEU A 363 1.99 -7.60 -11.50
CA LEU A 363 2.37 -8.28 -10.27
C LEU A 363 3.59 -9.18 -10.52
N TYR A 364 3.54 -10.01 -11.55
CA TYR A 364 4.65 -10.87 -11.96
C TYR A 364 5.94 -10.08 -12.29
N LYS A 365 5.83 -8.97 -13.02
CA LYS A 365 6.98 -8.11 -13.35
C LYS A 365 7.59 -7.46 -12.11
N LEU A 366 6.76 -7.04 -11.16
CA LEU A 366 7.20 -6.46 -9.88
C LEU A 366 7.93 -7.51 -9.03
N ALA A 367 7.34 -8.70 -8.86
CA ALA A 367 7.98 -9.82 -8.17
C ALA A 367 9.35 -10.18 -8.80
N GLY A 368 9.42 -10.23 -10.14
CA GLY A 368 10.68 -10.47 -10.85
C GLY A 368 11.73 -9.37 -10.65
N LEU A 369 11.33 -8.10 -10.56
CA LEU A 369 12.24 -7.00 -10.23
C LEU A 369 12.72 -7.09 -8.77
N GLN A 370 11.82 -7.40 -7.84
CA GLN A 370 12.11 -7.55 -6.42
C GLN A 370 13.12 -8.68 -6.18
N TYR A 371 12.93 -9.83 -6.84
CA TYR A 371 13.89 -10.93 -6.85
C TYR A 371 15.27 -10.47 -7.33
N LYS A 372 15.35 -9.76 -8.46
CA LYS A 372 16.62 -9.27 -9.01
C LYS A 372 17.33 -8.33 -8.05
N LEU A 373 16.62 -7.37 -7.47
CA LEU A 373 17.18 -6.43 -6.51
C LEU A 373 17.69 -7.12 -5.25
N LEU A 374 16.93 -8.06 -4.70
CA LEU A 374 17.32 -8.78 -3.48
C LEU A 374 18.51 -9.72 -3.74
N SER A 375 18.51 -10.41 -4.88
CA SER A 375 19.65 -11.21 -5.32
C SER A 375 20.89 -10.33 -5.55
N HIS A 376 20.73 -9.14 -6.15
CA HIS A 376 21.82 -8.18 -6.32
C HIS A 376 22.39 -7.71 -4.98
N ALA A 377 21.53 -7.38 -4.01
CA ALA A 377 21.93 -6.99 -2.66
C ALA A 377 22.82 -8.05 -1.97
N MET A 378 22.53 -9.33 -2.19
CA MET A 378 23.29 -10.44 -1.61
C MET A 378 24.65 -10.69 -2.28
N ASN A 379 24.81 -10.31 -3.56
CA ASN A 379 25.98 -10.69 -4.37
C ASN A 379 26.93 -9.53 -4.69
N ALA A 380 26.40 -8.31 -4.88
CA ALA A 380 27.19 -7.16 -5.32
C ALA A 380 27.96 -6.43 -4.20
N PHE A 381 27.66 -6.77 -2.94
CA PHE A 381 28.20 -6.11 -1.74
C PHE A 381 28.84 -7.15 -0.80
N PRO A 382 30.17 -7.38 -0.90
CA PRO A 382 30.84 -8.46 -0.17
C PRO A 382 30.82 -8.25 1.35
N ASN A 383 30.85 -6.99 1.81
CA ASN A 383 30.82 -6.62 3.23
C ASN A 383 29.41 -6.63 3.84
N ALA A 384 28.35 -6.81 3.03
CA ALA A 384 26.98 -6.79 3.51
C ALA A 384 26.75 -7.96 4.46
N ARG A 385 26.48 -7.68 5.73
CA ARG A 385 26.21 -8.68 6.78
C ARG A 385 24.73 -8.86 7.05
N ARG A 386 23.92 -7.84 6.78
CA ARG A 386 22.49 -7.85 7.09
C ARG A 386 21.69 -7.10 6.04
N ILE A 387 20.62 -7.72 5.59
CA ILE A 387 19.72 -7.18 4.56
C ILE A 387 18.30 -7.26 5.10
N VAL A 388 17.55 -6.18 4.99
CA VAL A 388 16.11 -6.20 5.26
C VAL A 388 15.36 -5.91 3.98
N TYR A 389 14.48 -6.84 3.63
CA TYR A 389 13.54 -6.73 2.52
C TYR A 389 12.17 -6.35 3.07
N SER A 390 11.49 -5.36 2.48
CA SER A 390 10.12 -5.02 2.85
C SER A 390 9.25 -4.67 1.67
N THR A 391 7.95 -4.97 1.76
CA THR A 391 6.97 -4.51 0.78
C THR A 391 5.69 -4.03 1.44
N CYS A 392 5.01 -3.14 0.75
CA CYS A 392 3.65 -2.69 1.02
C CYS A 392 2.57 -3.57 0.35
N SER A 393 2.81 -4.89 0.24
CA SER A 393 1.98 -5.82 -0.53
C SER A 393 1.34 -6.92 0.32
N HIS A 394 0.14 -7.34 -0.10
CA HIS A 394 -0.54 -8.52 0.40
C HIS A 394 -0.30 -9.80 -0.40
N TYR A 395 0.43 -9.72 -1.51
CA TYR A 395 0.63 -10.84 -2.40
C TYR A 395 1.86 -11.65 -2.01
N GLU A 396 1.66 -12.95 -1.80
CA GLU A 396 2.73 -13.91 -1.50
C GLU A 396 3.81 -13.89 -2.61
N GLN A 397 3.42 -13.61 -3.86
CA GLN A 397 4.30 -13.47 -5.03
C GLN A 397 5.34 -12.35 -4.88
N GLU A 398 5.02 -11.28 -4.15
CA GLU A 398 5.95 -10.18 -3.86
C GLU A 398 6.66 -10.35 -2.51
N ASN A 399 6.26 -11.36 -1.72
CA ASN A 399 6.67 -11.52 -0.33
C ASN A 399 7.43 -12.83 -0.16
N GLU A 400 6.78 -13.86 0.37
CA GLU A 400 7.40 -15.14 0.70
C GLU A 400 7.97 -15.86 -0.53
N GLU A 401 7.33 -15.73 -1.71
CA GLU A 401 7.83 -16.35 -2.94
C GLU A 401 9.17 -15.74 -3.38
N VAL A 402 9.31 -14.42 -3.26
CA VAL A 402 10.58 -13.72 -3.52
C VAL A 402 11.64 -14.20 -2.53
N VAL A 403 11.32 -14.22 -1.23
CA VAL A 403 12.23 -14.66 -0.16
C VAL A 403 12.71 -16.10 -0.39
N GLN A 404 11.79 -17.02 -0.66
CA GLN A 404 12.10 -18.42 -0.94
C GLN A 404 12.97 -18.54 -2.20
N GLY A 405 12.60 -17.84 -3.27
CA GLY A 405 13.31 -17.86 -4.54
C GLY A 405 14.77 -17.43 -4.39
N VAL A 406 15.04 -16.32 -3.67
CA VAL A 406 16.42 -15.83 -3.51
C VAL A 406 17.24 -16.76 -2.64
N LEU A 407 16.68 -17.33 -1.57
CA LEU A 407 17.42 -18.22 -0.67
C LEU A 407 17.85 -19.52 -1.36
N ARG A 408 17.05 -20.03 -2.31
CA ARG A 408 17.40 -21.20 -3.14
C ARG A 408 18.65 -21.01 -4.00
N HIS A 409 19.07 -19.77 -4.25
CA HIS A 409 20.20 -19.46 -5.12
C HIS A 409 21.33 -18.69 -4.42
N ASN A 410 21.12 -18.27 -3.17
CA ASN A 410 22.07 -17.45 -2.41
C ASN A 410 22.40 -18.13 -1.07
N GLY A 411 23.15 -19.24 -1.14
CA GLY A 411 23.51 -20.09 0.01
C GLY A 411 24.19 -19.36 1.17
N HIS A 412 24.91 -18.27 0.87
CA HIS A 412 25.70 -17.46 1.80
C HIS A 412 24.88 -16.46 2.65
N PHE A 413 23.56 -16.41 2.49
CA PHE A 413 22.65 -15.70 3.39
C PHE A 413 21.58 -16.62 3.93
N ARG A 414 21.18 -16.41 5.19
CA ARG A 414 20.09 -17.14 5.86
C ARG A 414 18.98 -16.18 6.30
N LEU A 415 17.76 -16.71 6.38
CA LEU A 415 16.61 -15.99 6.92
C LEU A 415 16.60 -16.07 8.45
N MET A 416 16.51 -14.91 9.08
CA MET A 416 16.43 -14.76 10.53
C MET A 416 14.98 -14.72 10.98
N ASP A 417 14.73 -15.14 12.23
CA ASP A 417 13.42 -14.98 12.87
C ASP A 417 13.22 -13.51 13.27
N ALA A 418 12.51 -12.76 12.41
CA ALA A 418 12.31 -11.33 12.58
C ALA A 418 11.49 -11.00 13.84
N ARG A 419 10.60 -11.90 14.29
CA ARG A 419 9.83 -11.71 15.53
C ARG A 419 10.76 -11.79 16.75
N LYS A 420 11.65 -12.78 16.80
CA LYS A 420 12.67 -12.86 17.86
C LYS A 420 13.61 -11.65 17.82
N GLU A 421 14.03 -11.25 16.62
CA GLU A 421 14.91 -10.09 16.46
C GLU A 421 14.26 -8.75 16.84
N LEU A 422 12.95 -8.59 16.68
CA LEU A 422 12.24 -7.40 17.16
C LEU A 422 12.31 -7.28 18.69
N GLY A 423 12.38 -8.41 19.41
CA GLY A 423 12.51 -8.45 20.87
C GLY A 423 11.27 -7.96 21.63
N LYS A 424 10.14 -7.79 20.93
CA LYS A 424 8.83 -7.41 21.46
C LYS A 424 7.75 -8.23 20.75
N GLU A 425 6.60 -8.36 21.40
CA GLU A 425 5.43 -9.03 20.84
C GLU A 425 5.03 -8.39 19.50
N TRP A 426 4.86 -9.19 18.46
CA TRP A 426 4.23 -8.76 17.22
C TRP A 426 3.26 -9.84 16.74
N LEU A 427 1.99 -9.48 16.54
CA LEU A 427 0.88 -10.43 16.39
C LEU A 427 1.00 -11.29 15.14
N ASN A 428 1.42 -10.67 14.03
CA ASN A 428 1.26 -11.22 12.69
C ASN A 428 2.61 -11.60 12.04
N VAL A 429 2.66 -12.77 11.42
CA VAL A 429 3.78 -13.27 10.62
C VAL A 429 3.33 -13.55 9.20
N GLY A 430 4.28 -13.90 8.33
CA GLY A 430 4.02 -14.30 6.95
C GLY A 430 3.21 -15.59 6.82
N SER A 431 2.90 -15.95 5.57
CA SER A 431 2.01 -17.05 5.21
C SER A 431 2.56 -18.42 5.64
N PRO A 432 1.77 -19.24 6.38
CA PRO A 432 2.20 -20.57 6.84
C PRO A 432 2.38 -21.59 5.71
N LYS A 433 1.97 -21.26 4.48
CA LYS A 433 2.24 -22.08 3.28
C LYS A 433 3.73 -22.25 2.99
N TYR A 434 4.54 -21.28 3.43
CA TYR A 434 5.99 -21.27 3.22
C TYR A 434 6.70 -21.69 4.50
N VAL A 435 6.66 -22.99 4.81
CA VAL A 435 7.27 -23.57 6.03
C VAL A 435 8.76 -23.21 6.12
N GLY A 436 9.21 -22.75 7.29
CA GLY A 436 10.57 -22.29 7.53
C GLY A 436 10.83 -20.83 7.12
N ILE A 437 9.86 -20.19 6.47
CA ILE A 437 9.97 -18.84 5.91
C ILE A 437 8.90 -17.92 6.46
N GLY A 438 7.62 -18.25 6.25
CA GLY A 438 6.50 -17.39 6.60
C GLY A 438 6.50 -16.99 8.07
N GLU A 439 6.69 -17.95 8.96
CA GLU A 439 6.72 -17.73 10.42
C GLU A 439 7.94 -16.92 10.91
N ARG A 440 8.99 -16.82 10.09
CA ARG A 440 10.19 -16.02 10.38
C ARG A 440 10.09 -14.60 9.86
N CYS A 441 9.14 -14.31 8.98
CA CYS A 441 8.88 -12.97 8.45
C CYS A 441 7.81 -12.26 9.28
N LEU A 442 7.97 -10.93 9.46
CA LEU A 442 6.91 -10.13 10.07
C LEU A 442 5.92 -9.66 9.02
N TYR A 443 4.68 -9.54 9.45
CA TYR A 443 3.63 -9.00 8.62
C TYR A 443 2.79 -8.03 9.45
N ALA A 444 2.60 -6.81 8.98
CA ALA A 444 1.65 -5.87 9.56
C ALA A 444 0.33 -5.98 8.79
N LYS A 445 -0.79 -5.98 9.51
CA LYS A 445 -2.14 -5.99 8.92
C LYS A 445 -2.93 -4.78 9.41
N THR A 446 -3.64 -4.13 8.49
CA THR A 446 -4.40 -2.92 8.80
C THR A 446 -5.43 -3.10 9.91
N GLU A 447 -6.10 -4.25 9.93
CA GLU A 447 -7.17 -4.58 10.88
C GLU A 447 -6.64 -4.84 12.29
N ASP A 448 -5.48 -5.49 12.40
CA ASP A 448 -4.92 -5.95 13.68
C ASP A 448 -3.98 -4.91 14.30
N ASP A 449 -3.19 -4.24 13.46
CA ASP A 449 -2.06 -3.40 13.87
C ASP A 449 -2.35 -1.89 13.75
N LEU A 450 -3.55 -1.54 13.24
CA LEU A 450 -3.98 -0.17 12.96
C LEU A 450 -2.95 0.64 12.16
N THR A 451 -2.25 0.00 11.21
CA THR A 451 -1.17 0.58 10.40
C THR A 451 -1.26 0.04 8.97
N ILE A 452 -0.60 0.64 7.98
CA ILE A 452 -0.55 0.04 6.64
C ILE A 452 -0.02 -1.39 6.69
N SER A 453 -0.50 -2.21 5.75
CA SER A 453 0.01 -3.56 5.64
C SER A 453 1.41 -3.59 5.04
N MET A 454 2.30 -4.36 5.66
CA MET A 454 3.72 -4.38 5.35
C MET A 454 4.30 -5.77 5.63
N PHE A 455 5.00 -6.32 4.65
CA PHE A 455 5.82 -7.51 4.81
C PHE A 455 7.27 -7.13 5.09
N VAL A 456 7.93 -7.87 6.00
CA VAL A 456 9.34 -7.67 6.32
C VAL A 456 10.06 -9.00 6.51
N ALA A 457 11.15 -9.20 5.77
CA ALA A 457 12.07 -10.33 5.90
C ALA A 457 13.48 -9.83 6.23
N LEU A 458 14.13 -10.50 7.19
CA LEU A 458 15.47 -10.16 7.67
C LEU A 458 16.46 -11.27 7.31
N PHE A 459 17.51 -10.91 6.60
CA PHE A 459 18.57 -11.81 6.19
C PHE A 459 19.88 -11.46 6.89
N GLU A 460 20.66 -12.47 7.20
CA GLU A 460 22.02 -12.33 7.74
C GLU A 460 22.99 -13.18 6.92
N ARG A 461 24.19 -12.66 6.67
CA ARG A 461 25.25 -13.41 6.01
C ARG A 461 25.64 -14.60 6.88
N CYS A 462 25.71 -15.77 6.26
CA CYS A 462 26.16 -16.98 6.93
C CYS A 462 27.62 -16.84 7.38
N PRO A 463 28.00 -17.39 8.55
CA PRO A 463 29.40 -17.60 8.89
C PRO A 463 30.13 -18.44 7.83
N GLU A 464 31.45 -18.33 7.79
CA GLU A 464 32.27 -19.13 6.88
C GLU A 464 32.00 -20.64 7.05
N GLY A 465 31.86 -21.35 5.93
CA GLY A 465 31.53 -22.78 5.92
C GLY A 465 30.06 -23.12 6.19
N VAL A 466 29.22 -22.15 6.54
CA VAL A 466 27.78 -22.34 6.73
C VAL A 466 27.02 -21.91 5.48
N ILE A 467 26.10 -22.74 5.04
CA ILE A 467 25.15 -22.43 3.96
C ILE A 467 23.72 -22.58 4.48
N ASN A 468 22.79 -21.83 3.91
CA ASN A 468 21.42 -21.84 4.40
C ASN A 468 20.66 -23.13 4.03
N GLU A 469 19.71 -23.49 4.89
CA GLU A 469 18.93 -24.74 4.79
C GLU A 469 18.05 -24.81 3.53
N VAL A 470 17.54 -23.67 3.04
CA VAL A 470 16.71 -23.60 1.84
C VAL A 470 17.53 -23.90 0.59
N TYR A 471 18.75 -23.37 0.52
CA TYR A 471 19.71 -23.66 -0.54
C TYR A 471 20.13 -25.14 -0.52
N GLN A 472 20.49 -25.66 0.66
CA GLN A 472 20.87 -27.08 0.81
C GLN A 472 19.77 -28.03 0.33
N ALA A 473 18.53 -27.80 0.77
CA ALA A 473 17.39 -28.62 0.36
C ALA A 473 17.15 -28.55 -1.17
N HIS A 474 17.34 -27.38 -1.77
CA HIS A 474 17.19 -27.19 -3.21
C HIS A 474 18.28 -27.91 -4.03
N GLU A 475 19.54 -27.85 -3.60
CA GLU A 475 20.62 -28.57 -4.29
C GLU A 475 20.45 -30.09 -4.16
N GLN A 476 20.06 -30.61 -2.99
CA GLN A 476 19.74 -32.03 -2.81
C GLN A 476 18.60 -32.50 -3.74
N GLN A 477 17.57 -31.66 -3.92
CA GLN A 477 16.46 -31.97 -4.81
C GLN A 477 16.91 -32.01 -6.28
N LYS A 478 17.79 -31.08 -6.70
CA LYS A 478 18.38 -31.09 -8.06
C LYS A 478 19.20 -32.35 -8.29
N ASP A 479 20.09 -32.70 -7.36
CA ASP A 479 20.93 -33.89 -7.46
C ASP A 479 20.09 -35.16 -7.60
N SER A 480 19.03 -35.30 -6.79
CA SER A 480 18.09 -36.41 -6.88
C SER A 480 17.41 -36.48 -8.26
N TYR A 481 17.02 -35.34 -8.83
CA TYR A 481 16.38 -35.29 -10.15
C TYR A 481 17.35 -35.63 -11.28
N GLU A 482 18.62 -35.20 -11.17
CA GLU A 482 19.67 -35.55 -12.12
C GLU A 482 20.03 -37.04 -12.07
N GLN A 483 20.09 -37.63 -10.87
CA GLN A 483 20.30 -39.07 -10.70
C GLN A 483 19.17 -39.89 -11.33
N LEU A 484 17.91 -39.48 -11.12
CA LEU A 484 16.76 -40.09 -11.79
C LEU A 484 16.87 -39.97 -13.32
N LYS A 485 17.18 -38.78 -13.86
CA LYS A 485 17.38 -38.58 -15.30
C LYS A 485 18.51 -39.46 -15.87
N LYS A 486 19.60 -39.65 -15.15
CA LYS A 486 20.70 -40.55 -15.55
C LYS A 486 20.23 -42.01 -15.57
N LYS A 487 19.48 -42.45 -14.54
CA LYS A 487 18.90 -43.80 -14.48
C LYS A 487 17.92 -44.06 -15.63
N TYR A 488 17.03 -43.12 -15.94
CA TYR A 488 16.10 -43.24 -17.07
C TYR A 488 16.81 -43.25 -18.43
N ARG A 489 17.88 -42.46 -18.61
CA ARG A 489 18.71 -42.52 -19.83
C ARG A 489 19.39 -43.87 -19.98
N TRP A 490 20.05 -44.35 -18.92
CA TRP A 490 20.69 -45.66 -18.89
C TRP A 490 19.72 -46.79 -19.26
N SER A 491 18.54 -46.83 -18.64
CA SER A 491 17.52 -47.84 -18.97
C SER A 491 17.02 -47.76 -20.42
N ARG A 492 17.02 -46.58 -21.04
CA ARG A 492 16.65 -46.40 -22.45
C ARG A 492 17.74 -46.88 -23.40
N ASP A 493 19.00 -46.60 -23.04
CA ASP A 493 20.17 -46.99 -23.83
C ASP A 493 20.41 -48.52 -23.72
N THR A 494 20.21 -49.13 -22.55
CA THR A 494 20.31 -50.60 -22.37
C THR A 494 19.19 -51.35 -23.10
N ASN A 495 17.95 -50.82 -23.10
CA ASN A 495 16.84 -51.43 -23.84
C ASN A 495 16.98 -51.28 -25.37
N SER A 496 17.83 -50.37 -25.86
CA SER A 496 18.10 -50.22 -27.30
C SER A 496 19.21 -51.15 -27.84
N VAL A 497 19.90 -51.87 -26.95
CA VAL A 497 20.98 -52.81 -27.33
C VAL A 497 20.48 -54.27 -27.36
N GLU A 498 19.30 -54.58 -26.79
CA GLU A 498 18.75 -55.94 -26.78
C GLU A 498 17.79 -56.29 -27.93
N ASP A 499 17.35 -55.33 -28.76
CA ASP A 499 16.51 -55.60 -29.95
C ASP A 499 17.35 -55.91 -31.20
N GLY A 500 18.15 -56.98 -31.11
CA GLY A 500 18.93 -57.56 -32.19
C GLY A 500 18.47 -58.98 -32.55
N ALA A 501 17.17 -59.24 -32.67
CA ALA A 501 16.63 -60.52 -33.15
C ALA A 501 15.56 -60.32 -34.24
N PRO A 502 15.61 -61.05 -35.37
CA PRO A 502 14.76 -60.75 -36.53
C PRO A 502 13.33 -61.23 -36.30
N VAL A 503 12.38 -60.29 -36.29
CA VAL A 503 10.94 -60.59 -36.27
C VAL A 503 10.51 -61.16 -37.63
N LYS A 504 10.16 -62.46 -37.66
CA LYS A 504 9.54 -63.12 -38.82
C LYS A 504 8.16 -62.50 -39.10
N LYS A 505 7.99 -61.94 -40.30
CA LYS A 505 6.69 -61.49 -40.84
C LYS A 505 5.73 -62.68 -41.01
N GLN A 506 4.62 -62.70 -40.25
CA GLN A 506 3.43 -63.45 -40.65
C GLN A 506 2.47 -62.52 -41.37
N LYS A 507 2.27 -62.78 -42.67
CA LYS A 507 1.16 -62.25 -43.47
C LYS A 507 -0.15 -62.84 -42.95
N LYS A 508 -1.10 -61.99 -42.55
CA LYS A 508 -2.52 -62.36 -42.50
C LYS A 508 -3.24 -61.73 -43.69
N GLN A 509 -3.82 -62.62 -44.49
CA GLN A 509 -4.59 -62.38 -45.70
C GLN A 509 -6.02 -61.96 -45.34
N GLN A 510 -6.62 -61.13 -46.19
CA GLN A 510 -7.99 -60.62 -46.15
C GLN A 510 -9.05 -61.73 -46.01
N CYS A 511 -10.10 -61.42 -45.24
CA CYS A 511 -11.49 -61.44 -45.71
C CYS A 511 -12.34 -60.53 -44.82
#